data_AF-A0A3Q9NVA8-F1
#
_entry.id   AF-A0A3Q9NVA8-F1
#
_cell.length_a   1.000
_cell.length_b   1.000
_cell.length_c   1.000
_cell.angle_alpha   90.00
_cell.angle_beta   90.00
_cell.angle_gamma   90.00
#
_symmetry.space_group_name_H-M   'P 1'
#
loop_
_entity.id
_entity.type
_entity.pdbx_description
1 polymer ?
#
loop_
_entity_poly.entity_id
_entity_poly.type
_entity_poly.pdbx_seq_one_letter_code
_entity_poly.pdbx_strand_id
1 'polypeptide(L)'
;MSGQTVYLIFAEQASPFDAEERIDPLVGIVSDEAECFRIEAEHPEYTISWEERDVDDADEHAITSGDVVYAYHYMATVRATPDGGEAIELLTDAAVENVFFEEENARKMLEVGDLQVITIGELRLHGDFQIIE
;
A
#
# COMPACT_ATOMS: atom_id res chain seq x y z
N MET A 1 22.00 0.01 -12.32
CA MET A 1 20.56 -0.15 -12.56
C MET A 1 19.92 1.04 -11.89
N SER A 2 19.33 1.97 -12.66
CA SER A 2 18.48 2.99 -12.06
C SER A 2 17.14 2.32 -11.83
N GLY A 3 16.86 1.92 -10.59
CA GLY A 3 15.50 1.55 -10.22
C GLY A 3 14.58 2.73 -10.53
N GLN A 4 13.36 2.45 -10.96
CA GLN A 4 12.35 3.49 -11.10
C GLN A 4 11.72 3.71 -9.74
N THR A 5 11.53 4.96 -9.36
CA THR A 5 10.99 5.31 -8.05
C THR A 5 9.50 5.60 -8.18
N VAL A 6 8.72 5.06 -7.25
CA VAL A 6 7.32 5.38 -7.03
C VAL A 6 7.15 5.98 -5.64
N TYR A 7 6.00 6.57 -5.40
CA TYR A 7 5.65 7.20 -4.13
C TYR A 7 4.44 6.50 -3.54
N LEU A 8 4.64 5.91 -2.36
CA LEU A 8 3.60 5.23 -1.61
C LEU A 8 2.86 6.27 -0.80
N ILE A 9 1.53 6.28 -0.89
CA ILE A 9 0.66 7.24 -0.23
C ILE A 9 -0.01 6.54 0.95
N PHE A 10 0.11 7.13 2.13
CA PHE A 10 -0.54 6.69 3.36
C PHE A 10 -1.51 7.76 3.85
N ALA A 11 -2.59 7.33 4.49
CA ALA A 11 -3.60 8.24 5.02
C ALA A 11 -4.05 7.82 6.43
N GLU A 12 -3.81 8.68 7.42
CA GLU A 12 -4.13 8.36 8.81
C GLU A 12 -5.64 8.16 8.99
N GLN A 13 -6.03 6.98 9.47
CA GLN A 13 -7.43 6.65 9.74
C GLN A 13 -7.63 5.93 11.07
N ALA A 14 -8.89 5.84 11.51
CA ALA A 14 -9.22 5.11 12.73
C ALA A 14 -9.08 3.61 12.45
N SER A 15 -8.49 2.88 13.38
CA SER A 15 -8.41 1.42 13.30
C SER A 15 -9.83 0.85 13.24
N PRO A 16 -10.11 -0.12 12.33
CA PRO A 16 -11.40 -0.79 12.28
C PRO A 16 -11.66 -1.66 13.52
N PHE A 17 -10.65 -1.88 14.37
CA PHE A 17 -10.73 -2.71 15.58
C PHE A 17 -10.87 -1.90 16.86
N ASP A 18 -10.24 -0.73 16.91
CA ASP A 18 -10.27 0.17 18.05
C ASP A 18 -10.39 1.62 17.58
N ALA A 19 -11.53 2.24 17.88
CA ALA A 19 -11.80 3.62 17.47
C ALA A 19 -10.87 4.65 18.15
N GLU A 20 -10.17 4.27 19.21
CA GLU A 20 -9.17 5.10 19.89
C GLU A 20 -7.76 4.94 19.28
N GLU A 21 -7.53 3.90 18.46
CA GLU A 21 -6.28 3.63 17.75
C GLU A 21 -6.28 4.29 16.36
N ARG A 22 -5.16 4.91 15.98
CA ARG A 22 -4.92 5.49 14.65
C ARG A 22 -3.87 4.65 13.93
N ILE A 23 -4.06 4.49 12.63
CA ILE A 23 -3.24 3.66 11.74
C ILE A 23 -2.94 4.44 10.46
N ASP A 24 -1.82 4.12 9.81
CA ASP A 24 -1.35 4.75 8.57
C ASP A 24 -1.27 3.73 7.41
N PRO A 25 -2.40 3.24 6.91
CA PRO A 25 -2.46 2.26 5.84
C PRO A 25 -2.00 2.83 4.50
N LEU A 26 -1.40 1.97 3.68
CA LEU A 26 -1.14 2.26 2.28
C LEU A 26 -2.47 2.42 1.53
N VAL A 27 -2.72 3.62 1.01
CA VAL A 27 -3.95 3.97 0.28
C VAL A 27 -3.73 4.09 -1.23
N GLY A 28 -2.49 4.13 -1.70
CA GLY A 28 -2.19 4.05 -3.13
C GLY A 28 -0.72 4.27 -3.44
N ILE A 29 -0.38 4.19 -4.72
CA ILE A 29 0.98 4.42 -5.22
C ILE A 29 0.89 5.32 -6.46
N VAL A 30 1.76 6.33 -6.54
CA VAL A 30 1.88 7.23 -7.70
C VAL A 30 3.30 7.21 -8.27
N SER A 31 3.46 7.54 -9.55
CA SER A 31 4.76 7.55 -10.23
C SER A 31 5.45 8.92 -10.25
N ASP A 32 4.82 9.97 -9.69
CA ASP A 32 5.31 11.35 -9.73
C ASP A 32 5.07 12.04 -8.38
N GLU A 33 6.11 12.67 -7.84
CA GLU A 33 6.07 13.42 -6.58
C GLU A 33 5.03 14.56 -6.62
N ALA A 34 4.81 15.16 -7.79
CA ALA A 34 3.82 16.22 -7.95
C ALA A 34 2.39 15.73 -7.62
N GLU A 35 2.11 14.45 -7.85
CA GLU A 35 0.82 13.84 -7.51
C GLU A 35 0.65 13.73 -5.99
N CYS A 36 1.71 13.47 -5.23
CA CYS A 36 1.67 13.44 -3.76
C CYS A 36 1.16 14.75 -3.20
N PHE A 37 1.75 15.88 -3.63
CA PHE A 37 1.32 17.22 -3.21
C PHE A 37 -0.11 17.55 -3.66
N ARG A 38 -0.51 17.07 -4.85
CA ARG A 38 -1.88 17.25 -5.34
C ARG A 38 -2.88 16.51 -4.45
N ILE A 39 -2.57 15.28 -4.07
CA ILE A 39 -3.40 14.44 -3.20
C ILE A 39 -3.55 15.08 -1.82
N GLU A 40 -2.46 15.53 -1.21
CA GLU A 40 -2.49 16.28 0.06
C GLU A 40 -3.43 17.50 0.01
N ALA A 41 -3.42 18.22 -1.12
CA ALA A 41 -4.24 19.42 -1.29
C ALA A 41 -5.72 19.11 -1.59
N GLU A 42 -5.99 18.02 -2.32
CA GLU A 42 -7.34 17.60 -2.71
C GLU A 42 -8.10 16.89 -1.58
N HIS A 43 -7.38 16.32 -0.61
CA HIS A 43 -7.93 15.53 0.50
C HIS A 43 -7.55 16.10 1.88
N PRO A 44 -7.91 17.36 2.19
CA PRO A 44 -7.55 18.01 3.47
C PRO A 44 -8.20 17.37 4.70
N GLU A 45 -9.19 16.50 4.51
CA GLU A 45 -9.83 15.71 5.56
C GLU A 45 -8.98 14.54 6.08
N TYR A 46 -7.90 14.18 5.38
CA TYR A 46 -6.95 13.13 5.77
C TYR A 46 -5.60 13.73 6.16
N THR A 47 -4.95 13.13 7.16
CA THR A 47 -3.51 13.34 7.37
C THR A 47 -2.77 12.43 6.40
N ILE A 48 -2.37 12.98 5.26
CA ILE A 48 -1.63 12.25 4.23
C ILE A 48 -0.13 12.29 4.55
N SER A 49 0.55 11.16 4.34
CA SER A 49 2.00 11.08 4.30
C SER A 49 2.44 10.20 3.12
N TRP A 50 3.69 10.32 2.69
CA TRP A 50 4.19 9.54 1.57
C TRP A 50 5.69 9.24 1.70
N GLU A 51 6.11 8.15 1.08
CA GLU A 51 7.51 7.73 1.04
C GLU A 51 7.92 7.29 -0.37
N GLU A 52 9.20 7.47 -0.69
CA GLU A 52 9.80 7.01 -1.93
C GLU A 52 10.17 5.54 -1.84
N ARG A 53 9.91 4.79 -2.92
CA ARG A 53 10.32 3.40 -3.03
C ARG A 53 10.76 3.05 -4.44
N ASP A 54 11.86 2.33 -4.57
CA ASP A 54 12.28 1.76 -5.85
C ASP A 54 11.38 0.58 -6.21
N VAL A 55 11.08 0.46 -7.50
CA VAL A 55 10.33 -0.66 -8.07
C VAL A 55 11.31 -1.70 -8.59
N ASP A 56 11.22 -2.89 -8.01
CA ASP A 56 11.94 -4.07 -8.46
C ASP A 56 11.30 -4.62 -9.74
N ASP A 57 12.14 -5.21 -10.60
CA ASP A 57 11.75 -5.89 -11.84
C ASP A 57 11.09 -4.99 -12.92
N ALA A 58 11.39 -3.69 -12.89
CA ALA A 58 10.91 -2.70 -13.89
C ALA A 58 11.94 -2.37 -14.99
N ASP A 59 12.95 -3.23 -15.23
CA ASP A 59 14.12 -2.90 -16.06
C ASP A 59 13.78 -2.49 -17.51
N GLU A 60 12.73 -3.07 -18.11
CA GLU A 60 12.34 -2.82 -19.50
C GLU A 60 11.07 -1.97 -19.64
N HIS A 61 10.41 -1.60 -18.54
CA HIS A 61 9.10 -0.96 -18.55
C HIS A 61 9.07 0.31 -17.70
N ALA A 62 8.78 1.46 -18.31
CA ALA A 62 8.62 2.71 -17.59
C ALA A 62 7.30 2.71 -16.78
N ILE A 63 7.38 2.81 -15.46
CA ILE A 63 6.23 2.82 -14.56
C ILE A 63 5.43 4.11 -14.75
N THR A 64 4.15 3.95 -15.03
CA THR A 64 3.20 5.02 -15.33
C THR A 64 1.83 4.75 -14.71
N SER A 65 0.97 5.77 -14.68
CA SER A 65 -0.40 5.59 -14.20
C SER A 65 -1.17 4.54 -15.02
N GLY A 66 -1.88 3.67 -14.32
CA GLY A 66 -2.60 2.53 -14.89
C GLY A 66 -1.81 1.22 -14.87
N ASP A 67 -0.50 1.26 -14.62
CA ASP A 67 0.29 0.04 -14.41
C ASP A 67 -0.10 -0.63 -13.10
N VAL A 68 0.01 -1.97 -13.06
CA VAL A 68 -0.21 -2.75 -11.85
C VAL A 68 1.14 -3.05 -11.21
N VAL A 69 1.23 -2.82 -9.90
CA VAL A 69 2.38 -3.16 -9.07
C VAL A 69 1.92 -3.96 -7.85
N TYR A 70 2.88 -4.64 -7.23
CA TYR A 70 2.66 -5.53 -6.10
C TYR A 70 3.47 -5.01 -4.92
N ALA A 71 2.78 -4.46 -3.92
CA ALA A 71 3.40 -3.98 -2.68
C ALA A 71 3.47 -5.12 -1.68
N TYR A 72 4.69 -5.47 -1.26
CA TYR A 72 4.92 -6.53 -0.28
C TYR A 72 5.00 -5.95 1.13
N HIS A 73 4.16 -6.45 2.02
CA HIS A 73 4.11 -6.05 3.42
C HIS A 73 4.75 -7.13 4.30
N TYR A 74 5.80 -6.75 5.03
CA TYR A 74 6.50 -7.65 5.94
C TYR A 74 5.79 -7.74 7.29
N MET A 75 5.68 -8.95 7.84
CA MET A 75 5.06 -9.21 9.15
C MET A 75 3.63 -8.68 9.28
N ALA A 76 2.84 -8.82 8.22
CA ALA A 76 1.41 -8.57 8.30
C ALA A 76 0.81 -9.47 9.42
N THR A 77 -0.03 -8.86 10.28
CA THR A 77 -0.51 -9.51 11.52
C THR A 77 -1.99 -9.82 11.42
N VAL A 78 -2.36 -11.06 11.72
CA VAL A 78 -3.77 -11.50 11.75
C VAL A 78 -4.42 -11.04 13.04
N ARG A 79 -5.50 -10.26 12.93
CA ARG A 79 -6.43 -10.01 14.05
C ARG A 79 -7.82 -10.52 13.71
N ALA A 80 -8.47 -11.12 14.71
CA ALA A 80 -9.87 -11.51 14.62
C ALA A 80 -10.75 -10.26 14.48
N THR A 81 -11.74 -10.32 13.59
CA THR A 81 -12.67 -9.23 13.37
C THR A 81 -13.66 -9.11 14.54
N PRO A 82 -14.21 -7.92 14.81
CA PRO A 82 -15.17 -7.73 15.91
C PRO A 82 -16.42 -8.61 15.83
N ASP A 83 -16.78 -9.08 14.64
CA ASP A 83 -17.91 -9.97 14.35
C ASP A 83 -17.57 -11.47 14.40
N GLY A 84 -16.33 -11.83 14.76
CA GLY A 84 -15.90 -13.21 15.01
C GLY A 84 -15.38 -13.96 13.78
N GLY A 85 -15.05 -13.24 12.71
CA GLY A 85 -14.24 -13.75 11.59
C GLY A 85 -12.74 -13.70 11.91
N GLU A 86 -11.95 -14.45 11.15
CA GLU A 86 -10.48 -14.52 11.27
C GLU A 86 -9.86 -14.08 9.93
N ALA A 87 -9.84 -12.77 9.61
CA ALA A 87 -9.46 -12.40 8.23
C ALA A 87 -8.97 -10.95 7.99
N ILE A 88 -8.83 -10.10 9.01
CA ILE A 88 -8.24 -8.77 8.76
C ILE A 88 -6.79 -8.83 9.20
N GLU A 89 -5.93 -9.19 8.24
CA GLU A 89 -4.51 -8.90 8.34
C GLU A 89 -4.37 -7.37 8.31
N LEU A 90 -3.91 -6.78 9.40
CA LEU A 90 -3.69 -5.34 9.46
C LEU A 90 -2.48 -5.01 8.56
N LEU A 91 -2.73 -4.80 7.27
CA LEU A 91 -1.84 -4.04 6.36
C LEU A 91 -1.69 -2.58 6.80
N THR A 92 -2.38 -2.20 7.87
CA THR A 92 -2.60 -0.82 8.28
C THR A 92 -1.43 -0.17 8.99
N ASP A 93 -0.55 -0.98 9.60
CA ASP A 93 0.74 -0.57 10.17
C ASP A 93 1.90 -1.41 9.62
N ALA A 94 1.60 -2.36 8.73
CA ALA A 94 2.61 -3.24 8.16
C ALA A 94 3.44 -2.43 7.15
N ALA A 95 4.74 -2.28 7.46
CA ALA A 95 5.66 -1.61 6.56
C ALA A 95 5.68 -2.33 5.21
N VAL A 96 5.46 -1.57 4.14
CA VAL A 96 5.79 -2.04 2.80
C VAL A 96 7.30 -2.24 2.78
N GLU A 97 7.79 -3.43 2.47
CA GLU A 97 9.23 -3.67 2.40
C GLU A 97 9.71 -3.40 0.96
N ASN A 98 9.00 -3.95 -0.02
CA ASN A 98 9.34 -3.85 -1.44
C ASN A 98 8.11 -3.59 -2.31
N VAL A 99 8.34 -3.02 -3.49
CA VAL A 99 7.35 -2.89 -4.56
C VAL A 99 7.89 -3.57 -5.81
N PHE A 100 7.10 -4.46 -6.39
CA PHE A 100 7.48 -5.22 -7.58
C PHE A 100 6.58 -4.88 -8.76
N PHE A 101 7.15 -4.86 -9.97
CA PHE A 101 6.36 -4.81 -11.19
C PHE A 101 5.86 -6.20 -11.62
N GLU A 102 6.67 -7.25 -11.43
CA GLU A 102 6.30 -8.63 -11.81
C GLU A 102 5.73 -9.45 -10.64
N GLU A 103 4.53 -10.01 -10.81
CA GLU A 103 3.86 -10.83 -9.81
C GLU A 103 4.66 -12.07 -9.38
N GLU A 104 5.35 -12.72 -10.33
CA GLU A 104 6.05 -13.98 -10.07
C GLU A 104 7.15 -13.79 -9.01
N ASN A 105 7.87 -12.67 -9.07
CA ASN A 105 8.93 -12.37 -8.12
C ASN A 105 8.37 -11.86 -6.79
N ALA A 106 7.34 -11.02 -6.85
CA ALA A 106 6.60 -10.59 -5.66
C ALA A 106 6.14 -11.82 -4.84
N ARG A 107 5.58 -12.84 -5.51
CA ARG A 107 5.07 -14.06 -4.85
C ARG A 107 6.14 -14.90 -4.19
N LYS A 108 7.42 -14.78 -4.57
CA LYS A 108 8.52 -15.50 -3.91
C LYS A 108 8.77 -14.97 -2.50
N MET A 109 8.28 -13.77 -2.17
CA MET A 109 8.41 -13.16 -0.85
C MET A 109 7.30 -13.56 0.14
N LEU A 110 6.22 -14.19 -0.34
CA LEU A 110 5.03 -14.54 0.45
C LEU A 110 5.23 -15.60 1.55
N GLU A 111 6.43 -16.13 1.76
CA GLU A 111 6.66 -17.09 2.85
C GLU A 111 6.38 -16.50 4.25
N VAL A 112 6.45 -15.16 4.40
CA VAL A 112 6.36 -14.46 5.69
C VAL A 112 5.61 -13.11 5.66
N GLY A 113 4.78 -12.85 4.64
CA GLY A 113 4.05 -11.60 4.51
C GLY A 113 2.92 -11.67 3.48
N ASP A 114 2.40 -10.51 3.09
CA ASP A 114 1.30 -10.38 2.13
C ASP A 114 1.65 -9.47 0.94
N LEU A 115 0.90 -9.63 -0.16
CA LEU A 115 0.99 -8.80 -1.36
C LEU A 115 -0.31 -8.05 -1.62
N GLN A 116 -0.22 -6.72 -1.56
CA GLN A 116 -1.27 -5.84 -2.02
C GLN A 116 -1.10 -5.55 -3.52
N VAL A 117 -2.15 -5.82 -4.30
CA VAL A 117 -2.20 -5.50 -5.74
C VAL A 117 -2.75 -4.09 -5.93
N ILE A 118 -1.95 -3.22 -6.55
CA ILE A 118 -2.22 -1.79 -6.64
C ILE A 118 -2.06 -1.32 -8.09
N THR A 119 -3.03 -0.54 -8.57
CA THR A 119 -2.93 0.18 -9.84
C THR A 119 -2.33 1.57 -9.58
N ILE A 120 -1.25 1.93 -10.28
CA ILE A 120 -0.59 3.23 -10.12
C ILE A 120 -1.56 4.38 -10.46
N GLY A 121 -1.70 5.33 -9.54
CA GLY A 121 -2.61 6.47 -9.65
C GLY A 121 -4.03 6.21 -9.13
N GLU A 122 -4.37 4.99 -8.71
CA GLU A 122 -5.61 4.72 -8.00
C GLU A 122 -5.43 4.90 -6.49
N LEU A 123 -6.41 5.53 -5.84
CA LEU A 123 -6.44 5.76 -4.40
C LEU A 123 -7.64 5.05 -3.77
N ARG A 124 -7.38 4.32 -2.69
CA ARG A 124 -8.36 3.62 -1.86
C ARG A 124 -8.54 4.35 -0.53
N LEU A 125 -9.12 5.54 -0.62
CA LEU A 125 -9.54 6.30 0.55
C LEU A 125 -10.88 5.73 1.05
N HIS A 126 -11.10 5.70 2.37
CA HIS A 126 -12.30 5.17 3.07
C HIS A 126 -12.25 3.74 3.63
N GLY A 127 -11.12 3.29 4.18
CA GLY A 127 -11.10 2.03 4.92
C GLY A 127 -11.46 0.80 4.08
N ASP A 128 -11.31 0.88 2.76
CA ASP A 128 -11.31 -0.28 1.86
C ASP A 128 -9.99 -1.03 2.04
N PHE A 129 -9.82 -1.58 3.25
CA PHE A 129 -8.72 -2.47 3.57
C PHE A 129 -8.91 -3.75 2.76
N GLN A 130 -7.82 -4.26 2.21
CA GLN A 130 -7.86 -5.59 1.62
C GLN A 130 -8.14 -6.60 2.76
N ILE A 131 -9.30 -7.25 2.68
CA ILE A 131 -9.63 -8.39 3.53
C ILE A 131 -9.04 -9.62 2.85
N ILE A 132 -8.21 -10.37 3.57
CA ILE A 132 -7.59 -11.60 3.08
C ILE A 132 -8.36 -12.74 3.72
N GLU A 133 -9.21 -13.40 2.93
CA GLU A 133 -10.02 -14.56 3.34
C GLU A 133 -9.26 -15.89 3.26
#